data_AF-A0A657PMQ9-F1
#
_entry.id   AF-A0A657PMQ9-F1
#
_cell.length_a   1.000
_cell.length_b   1.000
_cell.length_c   1.000
_cell.angle_alpha   90.00
_cell.angle_beta   90.00
_cell.angle_gamma   90.00
#
_symmetry.space_group_name_H-M   'P 1'
#
loop_
_entity.id
_entity.type
_entity.pdbx_description
1 polymer ?
#
loop_
_entity_poly.entity_id
_entity_poly.type
_entity_poly.pdbx_seq_one_letter_code
_entity_poly.pdbx_strand_id
1 'polypeptide(L)' 'MSDIHGSDDYQRVIDKVQRSVTEPFDVEGMSLEIGLSIGVSLYPEHGKDRDTLIHRADMAMYQAKRAPDACYKVYSE' A
#
# COMPACT_ATOMS: atom_id res chain seq x y z
N MET A 1 -16.35 -11.39 4.29
CA MET A 1 -15.33 -10.65 3.53
C MET A 1 -15.83 -9.22 3.50
N SER A 2 -15.15 -8.29 4.14
CA SER A 2 -15.60 -6.90 4.19
C SER A 2 -15.33 -6.28 2.82
N ASP A 3 -16.38 -6.10 2.03
CA ASP A 3 -16.33 -5.40 0.76
C ASP A 3 -15.83 -3.96 0.98
N ILE A 4 -14.78 -3.56 0.26
CA ILE A 4 -14.19 -2.21 0.30
C ILE A 4 -15.14 -1.28 -0.46
N HIS A 5 -15.96 -0.51 0.25
CA HIS A 5 -17.05 0.33 -0.27
C HIS A 5 -16.71 1.83 -0.25
N GLY A 6 -15.47 2.19 -0.57
CA GLY A 6 -15.07 3.59 -0.77
C GLY A 6 -13.65 3.90 -0.31
N SER A 7 -13.26 5.17 -0.48
CA SER A 7 -11.92 5.66 -0.15
C SER A 7 -11.49 5.36 1.28
N ASP A 8 -12.44 5.38 2.21
CA ASP A 8 -12.22 5.20 3.63
C ASP A 8 -11.81 3.76 4.00
N ASP A 9 -12.19 2.76 3.20
CA ASP A 9 -11.98 1.35 3.57
C ASP A 9 -10.56 0.88 3.28
N TYR A 10 -9.98 1.24 2.13
CA TYR A 10 -8.58 0.91 1.86
C TYR A 10 -7.64 1.73 2.75
N GLN A 11 -8.01 2.98 3.10
CA GLN A 11 -7.23 3.81 4.02
C GLN A 11 -7.07 3.15 5.38
N ARG A 12 -8.15 2.59 5.95
CA ARG A 12 -8.07 1.85 7.22
C ARG A 12 -7.12 0.67 7.18
N VAL A 13 -7.08 -0.05 6.05
CA VAL A 13 -6.16 -1.18 5.87
C VAL A 13 -4.72 -0.67 5.78
N ILE A 14 -4.47 0.39 5.03
CA ILE A 14 -3.16 1.02 4.90
C ILE A 14 -2.65 1.50 6.26
N ASP A 15 -3.48 2.23 7.01
CA ASP A 15 -3.14 2.72 8.34
C ASP A 15 -2.77 1.58 9.30
N LYS A 16 -3.52 0.47 9.24
CA LYS A 16 -3.24 -0.71 10.06
C LYS A 16 -1.88 -1.32 9.72
N VAL A 17 -1.54 -1.41 8.44
CA VAL A 17 -0.25 -1.96 7.99
C VAL A 17 0.90 -0.99 8.34
N GLN A 18 0.72 0.32 8.15
CA GLN A 18 1.70 1.34 8.53
C GLN A 18 2.02 1.31 10.03
N ARG A 19 0.98 1.21 10.88
CA ARG A 19 1.18 1.09 12.33
C ARG A 19 1.99 -0.14 12.73
N SER A 20 1.89 -1.23 11.97
CA SER A 20 2.67 -2.45 12.25
C SER A 20 4.16 -2.33 11.95
N VAL A 21 4.59 -1.30 11.22
CA VAL A 21 6.00 -1.05 10.89
C VAL A 21 6.53 0.27 11.47
N THR A 22 5.74 0.94 12.32
CA THR A 22 6.12 2.23 12.91
C THR A 22 7.18 2.08 13.99
N GLU A 23 7.18 0.95 14.72
CA GLU A 23 8.20 0.68 15.74
C GLU A 23 9.44 0.05 15.09
N PRO A 24 10.66 0.45 15.51
CA PRO A 24 11.88 -0.18 15.04
C PRO A 24 11.90 -1.68 15.37
N PHE A 25 12.42 -2.47 14.45
CA PHE A 25 12.58 -3.90 14.63
C PHE A 25 13.91 -4.18 15.33
N ASP A 26 13.88 -5.00 16.38
CA ASP A 26 15.10 -5.55 16.96
C ASP A 26 15.55 -6.76 16.13
N VAL A 27 16.71 -6.63 15.50
CA VAL A 27 17.35 -7.71 14.74
C VAL A 27 18.77 -7.87 15.27
N GLU A 28 18.98 -8.93 16.04
CA GLU A 28 20.28 -9.24 16.67
C GLU A 28 20.81 -8.09 17.56
N GLY A 29 19.91 -7.39 18.27
CA GLY A 29 20.27 -6.24 19.09
C GLY A 29 20.55 -4.94 18.31
N MET A 30 20.31 -4.94 17.00
CA MET A 30 20.30 -3.74 16.17
C MET A 30 18.85 -3.24 16.01
N SER A 31 18.63 -1.96 16.29
CA SER A 31 17.36 -1.29 16.05
C SER A 31 17.28 -0.86 14.59
N LEU A 32 16.37 -1.46 13.82
CA LEU A 32 16.17 -1.18 12.40
C LEU A 32 14.85 -0.46 12.16
N GLU A 33 14.93 0.76 11.62
CA GLU A 33 13.78 1.45 11.06
C GLU A 33 13.52 0.94 9.64
N ILE A 34 12.28 0.50 9.38
CA ILE A 34 11.87 0.07 8.04
C ILE A 34 10.76 0.96 7.52
N GLY A 35 10.85 1.30 6.24
CA GLY A 35 9.76 1.93 5.50
C GLY A 35 8.95 0.90 4.72
N LEU A 36 7.74 1.27 4.34
CA LEU A 36 6.93 0.52 3.39
C LEU A 36 6.45 1.40 2.25
N SER A 37 6.14 0.76 1.13
CA SER A 37 5.52 1.39 -0.02
C SER A 37 4.33 0.55 -0.42
N ILE A 38 3.14 1.13 -0.41
CA ILE A 38 1.88 0.43 -0.73
C ILE A 38 1.30 0.97 -2.03
N GLY A 39 0.91 0.08 -2.92
CA GLY A 39 0.15 0.42 -4.12
C GLY A 39 -1.29 -0.07 -4.01
N VAL A 40 -2.24 0.78 -4.43
CA VAL A 40 -3.68 0.49 -4.34
C VAL A 40 -4.30 0.49 -5.72
N SER A 41 -5.01 -0.57 -6.08
CA SER A 41 -5.92 -0.62 -7.22
C SER A 41 -7.34 -0.99 -6.76
N LEU A 42 -8.36 -0.46 -7.44
CA LEU A 42 -9.75 -0.57 -7.03
C LEU A 42 -10.56 -1.22 -8.15
N TYR A 43 -11.35 -2.25 -7.82
CA TYR A 43 -12.32 -2.78 -8.76
C TYR A 43 -13.62 -1.95 -8.67
N PRO A 44 -14.29 -1.66 -9.79
CA PRO A 44 -13.89 -1.91 -11.18
C PRO A 44 -13.06 -0.78 -11.81
N GLU A 45 -12.80 0.31 -11.07
CA GLU A 45 -12.21 1.57 -11.57
C GLU A 45 -10.84 1.38 -12.22
N HIS A 46 -9.97 0.63 -11.56
CA HIS A 46 -8.61 0.33 -12.00
C HIS A 46 -8.52 -1.03 -12.68
N GLY A 47 -9.62 -1.67 -13.07
CA GLY A 47 -9.58 -2.93 -13.81
C GLY A 47 -10.76 -3.83 -13.49
N LYS A 48 -11.10 -4.70 -14.46
CA LYS A 48 -12.23 -5.64 -14.33
C LYS A 48 -11.78 -7.09 -14.15
N ASP A 49 -10.48 -7.35 -14.17
CA ASP A 49 -9.88 -8.65 -13.97
C ASP A 49 -8.72 -8.56 -12.97
N ARG A 50 -8.41 -9.70 -12.36
CA ARG A 50 -7.40 -9.80 -11.30
C ARG A 50 -6.01 -9.36 -11.78
N ASP A 51 -5.61 -9.79 -12.97
CA ASP A 51 -4.23 -9.60 -13.43
C ASP A 51 -3.97 -8.11 -13.74
N THR A 52 -4.94 -7.43 -14.34
CA THR A 52 -4.94 -5.96 -14.52
C THR A 52 -4.86 -5.23 -13.19
N LEU A 53 -5.65 -5.62 -12.19
CA LEU A 53 -5.66 -4.98 -10.87
C LEU A 53 -4.32 -5.15 -10.14
N ILE A 54 -3.74 -6.36 -10.16
CA ILE A 54 -2.42 -6.63 -9.57
C ILE A 54 -1.35 -5.79 -10.25
N HIS A 55 -1.33 -5.77 -11.58
CA HIS A 55 -0.35 -4.99 -12.34
C HIS A 55 -0.42 -3.50 -12.01
N ARG A 56 -1.62 -2.93 -11.94
CA ARG A 56 -1.82 -1.51 -11.62
C ARG A 56 -1.50 -1.17 -10.17
N ALA A 57 -1.77 -2.07 -9.22
CA ALA A 57 -1.32 -1.92 -7.84
C ALA A 57 0.21 -1.93 -7.74
N ASP A 58 0.89 -2.82 -8.47
CA ASP A 58 2.36 -2.88 -8.50
C ASP A 58 2.96 -1.59 -9.09
N MET A 59 2.40 -1.06 -10.17
CA MET A 59 2.79 0.24 -10.73
C MET A 59 2.65 1.37 -9.70
N ALA A 60 1.52 1.43 -8.98
CA ALA A 60 1.30 2.43 -7.94
C ALA A 60 2.27 2.27 -6.76
N MET A 61 2.58 1.04 -6.36
CA MET A 61 3.58 0.75 -5.32
C MET A 61 4.96 1.24 -5.74
N TYR A 62 5.35 0.99 -7.00
CA TYR A 62 6.63 1.44 -7.52
C TYR A 62 6.73 2.98 -7.53
N GLN A 63 5.63 3.67 -7.83
CA GLN A 63 5.55 5.12 -7.71
C GLN A 63 5.73 5.59 -6.25
N ALA A 64 5.05 4.94 -5.29
CA ALA A 64 5.26 5.22 -3.86
C ALA A 64 6.71 5.00 -3.44
N LYS A 65 7.34 3.91 -3.89
CA LYS A 65 8.73 3.56 -3.54
C LYS A 65 9.76 4.57 -4.03
N ARG A 66 9.46 5.30 -5.11
CA ARG A 66 10.34 6.34 -5.66
C ARG A 66 10.09 7.71 -5.06
N ALA A 67 8.97 7.89 -4.36
CA ALA A 67 8.62 9.13 -3.69
C ALA A 67 9.11 9.06 -2.23
N PRO A 68 10.07 9.92 -1.82
CA PRO A 68 10.64 9.86 -0.48
C PRO A 68 9.62 10.07 0.65
N ASP A 69 8.51 10.76 0.36
CA ASP A 69 7.50 11.13 1.36
C ASP A 69 6.20 10.30 1.28
N ALA A 70 6.04 9.45 0.25
CA ALA A 70 4.78 8.75 0.01
C ALA A 70 4.82 7.29 0.48
N CYS A 71 4.19 7.02 1.63
CA CYS A 71 4.05 5.66 2.15
C CYS A 71 3.06 4.79 1.33
N TYR A 72 2.17 5.41 0.55
CA TYR A 72 1.29 4.72 -0.38
C TYR A 72 0.92 5.57 -1.61
N LYS A 73 0.46 4.91 -2.67
CA LYS A 73 -0.12 5.53 -3.87
C LYS A 73 -1.33 4.74 -4.33
N VAL A 74 -2.40 5.45 -4.65
CA VAL A 74 -3.52 4.91 -5.42
C VAL A 74 -3.19 5.03 -6.90
N TYR A 75 -3.43 3.97 -7.66
CA TYR A 75 -3.25 4.01 -9.10
C TYR A 75 -4.10 5.12 -9.71
N SER A 76 -3.47 5.92 -10.55
CA SER A 76 -4.09 6.91 -11.41
C SER A 76 -3.46 6.75 -12.79
N GLU A 77 -4.26 6.84 -13.86
CA GLU A 77 -3.75 6.83 -15.23
C GLU A 77 -2.78 7.99 -15.52
#